data_AF-A0A966XN87-F1
#
_entry.id   AF-A0A966XN87-F1
#
_cell.length_a   1.000
_cell.length_b   1.000
_cell.length_c   1.000
_cell.angle_alpha   90.00
_cell.angle_beta   90.00
_cell.angle_gamma   90.00
#
_symmetry.space_group_name_H-M   'P 1'
#
loop_
_entity.id
_entity.type
_entity.pdbx_description
1 polymer ?
#
loop_
_entity_poly.entity_id
_entity_poly.type
_entity_poly.pdbx_seq_one_letter_code
_entity_poly.pdbx_strand_id
1 'polypeptide(L)' 'RDNLMLDMSKKFPQYGLDRNKGYATKEHLRRIFEIGPTRYHRMSFAPLNKL' A
#
# COMPACT_ATOMS: atom_id res chain seq x y z
N ARG A 1 7.41 -0.57 -14.08
CA ARG A 1 6.62 -0.22 -12.87
C ARG A 1 6.29 -1.45 -12.05
N ASP A 2 5.94 -2.57 -12.68
CA ASP A 2 5.57 -3.81 -11.97
C ASP A 2 6.71 -4.44 -11.17
N ASN A 3 7.94 -4.41 -11.68
CA ASN A 3 9.11 -4.93 -10.95
C ASN A 3 9.35 -4.17 -9.63
N LEU A 4 9.16 -2.84 -9.62
CA LEU A 4 9.26 -2.04 -8.40
C LEU A 4 8.21 -2.46 -7.37
N MET A 5 6.97 -2.73 -7.81
CA MET A 5 5.91 -3.18 -6.91
C MET A 5 6.17 -4.59 -6.36
N LEU A 6 6.79 -5.47 -7.15
CA LEU A 6 7.21 -6.79 -6.70
C LEU A 6 8.31 -6.70 -5.63
N ASP A 7 9.33 -5.86 -5.85
CA ASP A 7 10.40 -5.66 -4.86
C ASP A 7 9.89 -4.96 -3.60
N MET A 8 8.94 -4.04 -3.76
CA MET A 8 8.25 -3.43 -2.63
C MET A 8 7.37 -4.44 -1.89
N SER A 9 6.74 -5.41 -2.58
CA SER A 9 5.99 -6.48 -1.92
C SER A 9 6.91 -7.37 -1.08
N LYS A 10 8.13 -7.65 -1.55
CA LYS A 10 9.13 -8.37 -0.72
C LYS A 10 9.50 -7.60 0.55
N LYS A 11 9.64 -6.28 0.47
CA LYS A 11 9.95 -5.41 1.62
C LYS A 11 8.75 -5.18 2.55
N PHE A 12 7.54 -5.19 1.98
CA PHE A 12 6.29 -4.87 2.65
C PHE A 12 5.21 -5.93 2.32
N PRO A 13 5.45 -7.21 2.69
CA PRO A 13 4.57 -8.32 2.27
C PRO A 13 3.15 -8.17 2.83
N GLN A 14 3.04 -7.47 3.96
CA GLN A 14 1.80 -7.21 4.68
C GLN A 14 0.78 -6.40 3.88
N TYR A 15 1.22 -5.63 2.87
CA TYR A 15 0.34 -4.76 2.07
C TYR A 15 -0.07 -5.38 0.73
N GLY A 16 0.40 -6.58 0.36
CA GLY A 16 -0.03 -7.26 -0.88
C GLY A 16 0.27 -6.50 -2.18
N LEU A 17 1.40 -5.78 -2.22
CA LEU A 17 1.78 -4.88 -3.32
C LEU A 17 2.01 -5.58 -4.66
N ASP A 18 2.27 -6.89 -4.64
CA ASP A 18 2.38 -7.75 -5.81
C ASP A 18 1.03 -7.91 -6.53
N ARG A 19 -0.10 -7.84 -5.80
CA ARG A 19 -1.46 -7.96 -6.37
C ARG A 19 -2.08 -6.61 -6.64
N ASN A 20 -2.06 -5.71 -5.65
CA ASN A 20 -2.74 -4.41 -5.76
C ASN A 20 -1.89 -3.33 -6.43
N LYS A 21 -0.58 -3.56 -6.66
CA LYS A 21 0.34 -2.61 -7.32
C LYS A 21 0.32 -1.19 -6.73
N GLY A 22 -0.04 -1.05 -5.45
CA GLY A 22 -0.11 0.25 -4.77
C GLY A 22 -1.40 1.03 -5.02
N TYR A 23 -2.39 0.43 -5.67
CA TYR A 23 -3.73 0.99 -5.77
C TYR A 23 -4.47 0.80 -4.44
N ALA A 24 -5.30 1.79 -4.08
CA ALA A 24 -6.10 1.81 -2.84
C ALA A 24 -7.27 0.81 -2.88
N THR A 25 -6.97 -0.48 -3.04
CA THR A 25 -7.97 -1.55 -2.97
C THR A 25 -8.45 -1.71 -1.52
N LYS A 26 -9.63 -2.31 -1.34
CA LYS A 26 -10.18 -2.59 0.00
C LYS A 26 -9.19 -3.36 0.88
N GLU A 27 -8.50 -4.34 0.30
CA GLU A 27 -7.46 -5.09 1.01
C GLU A 27 -6.28 -4.21 1.40
N HIS A 28 -5.76 -3.38 0.49
CA HIS A 28 -4.64 -2.49 0.79
C HIS A 28 -5.00 -1.50 1.90
N LEU A 29 -6.17 -0.85 1.79
CA LEU A 29 -6.64 0.09 2.80
C LEU A 29 -6.84 -0.56 4.17
N ARG A 30 -7.40 -1.78 4.21
CA ARG A 30 -7.54 -2.54 5.44
C ARG A 30 -6.18 -2.77 6.10
N ARG A 31 -5.16 -3.19 5.34
CA ARG A 31 -3.80 -3.39 5.86
C ARG A 31 -3.21 -2.09 6.37
N ILE A 32 -3.37 -0.99 5.63
CA ILE A 32 -2.91 0.34 6.09
C ILE A 32 -3.59 0.74 7.41
N PHE A 33 -4.88 0.43 7.59
CA PHE A 33 -5.59 0.73 8.82
C PHE A 33 -5.16 -0.18 9.99
N GLU A 34 -4.86 -1.45 9.73
CA GLU A 34 -4.45 -2.43 10.75
C GLU A 34 -3.01 -2.23 11.24
N ILE A 35 -2.05 -1.96 10.34
CA ILE A 35 -0.62 -1.89 10.66
C ILE A 35 0.01 -0.50 10.44
N GLY A 36 -0.79 0.48 10.00
CA GLY A 36 -0.35 1.84 9.69
C GLY A 36 0.15 2.01 8.25
N PRO A 37 0.25 3.26 7.74
CA PRO A 37 0.86 3.55 6.44
C PRO A 37 2.39 3.53 6.52
N THR A 38 3.06 3.17 5.42
CA THR A 38 4.52 3.31 5.27
C THR A 38 4.91 4.68 4.71
N ARG A 39 6.20 5.05 4.81
CA ARG A 39 6.77 6.27 4.19
C ARG A 39 6.56 6.41 2.68
N TYR A 40 6.21 5.32 1.99
CA TYR A 40 5.96 5.30 0.55
C TYR A 40 4.49 5.56 0.20
N HIS A 41 3.60 5.54 1.20
CA HIS A 41 2.22 5.90 1.02
C HIS A 41 2.08 7.41 0.89
N ARG A 42 1.29 7.83 -0.09
CA ARG A 42 1.02 9.24 -0.34
C ARG A 42 -0.14 9.67 0.53
N MET A 43 0.15 10.14 1.74
CA MET A 43 -0.85 10.59 2.71
C MET A 43 -1.73 11.74 2.19
N SER A 44 -1.27 12.49 1.18
CA SER A 44 -2.07 13.52 0.53
C SER A 44 -3.16 12.98 -0.42
N PHE A 45 -3.09 11.70 -0.81
CA PHE A 45 -4.02 11.12 -1.78
C PHE A 45 -5.24 10.54 -1.04
N ALA A 46 -6.45 10.83 -1.53
CA ALA A 46 -7.63 10.14 -1.04
C ALA A 46 -7.55 8.63 -1.35
N PRO A 47 -7.95 7.74 -0.43
CA PRO A 47 -8.59 8.01 0.87
C PRO A 47 -7.63 8.13 2.06
N LEU A 48 -6.31 8.08 1.84
CA LEU A 48 -5.31 8.14 2.92
C LEU A 48 -5.21 9.50 3.60
N ASN A 49 -5.68 10.56 2.94
CA ASN A 49 -5.79 11.90 3.54
C ASN A 49 -6.92 12.04 4.58
N LYS A 50 -7.73 10.99 4.77
CA LYS A 50 -8.80 10.92 5.78
C LYS A 50 -8.52 9.91 6.90
N LEU A 51 -7.38 9.23 6.83
CA LEU A 51 -6.85 8.37 7.90
C LEU A 51 -6.19 9.26 8.96
#